data_AF-A0A445MZ82-F1
#
_entry.id   AF-A0A445MZ82-F1
#
_cell.length_a   1.000
_cell.length_b   1.000
_cell.length_c   1.000
_cell.angle_alpha   90.00
_cell.angle_beta   90.00
_cell.angle_gamma   90.00
#
_symmetry.space_group_name_H-M   'P 1'
#
loop_
_entity.id
_entity.type
_entity.pdbx_description
1 polymer ?
#
loop_
_entity_poly.entity_id
_entity_poly.type
_entity_poly.pdbx_seq_one_letter_code
_entity_poly.pdbx_strand_id
1 'polypeptide(L)' 'MKGKTGMKTLIDPAIEVAVKAHQNQVRKETDIPYITHPLAVGIILARAGCSNEVIIAGILHDTVEGYAY' A
#
# COMPACT_ATOMS: atom_id res chain seq x y z
N MET A 1 -2.66 -4.68 -36.15
CA MET A 1 -1.92 -5.22 -34.98
C MET A 1 -2.63 -4.72 -33.73
N LYS A 2 -3.13 -5.62 -32.88
CA LYS A 2 -3.94 -5.25 -31.70
C LYS A 2 -3.08 -4.46 -30.71
N GLY A 3 -3.46 -3.22 -30.41
CA GLY A 3 -2.86 -2.44 -29.34
C GLY A 3 -3.03 -3.17 -28.02
N LYS A 4 -1.91 -3.46 -27.35
CA LYS A 4 -1.93 -3.95 -25.97
C LYS A 4 -2.57 -2.86 -25.12
N THR A 5 -3.82 -3.06 -24.72
CA THR A 5 -4.43 -2.35 -23.59
C THR A 5 -3.46 -2.49 -22.42
N GLY A 6 -2.73 -1.43 -22.09
CA GLY A 6 -1.82 -1.45 -20.95
C GLY A 6 -2.61 -1.87 -19.71
N MET A 7 -2.16 -2.92 -19.01
CA MET A 7 -2.79 -3.35 -17.77
C MET A 7 -2.83 -2.14 -16.83
N LYS A 8 -4.03 -1.66 -16.52
CA LYS A 8 -4.22 -0.58 -15.56
C LYS A 8 -3.79 -1.13 -14.20
N THR A 9 -2.72 -0.59 -13.64
CA THR A 9 -2.21 -1.07 -12.35
C THR A 9 -3.21 -0.68 -11.25
N LEU A 10 -3.34 -1.52 -10.22
CA LEU A 10 -4.20 -1.24 -9.05
C LEU A 10 -3.39 -0.59 -7.90
N ILE A 11 -2.22 -0.01 -8.20
CA ILE A 11 -1.37 0.60 -7.18
C ILE A 11 -2.05 1.82 -6.56
N ASP A 12 -2.55 2.77 -7.36
CA ASP A 12 -3.20 3.97 -6.82
C ASP A 12 -4.47 3.61 -6.01
N PRO A 13 -5.39 2.75 -6.49
CA PRO A 13 -6.50 2.27 -5.67
C PRO A 13 -6.05 1.58 -4.36
N ALA A 14 -4.96 0.81 -4.38
CA ALA A 14 -4.45 0.17 -3.17
C ALA A 14 -3.93 1.20 -2.15
N ILE A 15 -3.27 2.26 -2.63
CA ILE A 15 -2.83 3.38 -1.78
C ILE A 15 -4.05 4.07 -1.15
N GLU A 16 -5.10 4.36 -1.91
CA GLU A 16 -6.32 4.97 -1.38
C GLU A 16 -6.97 4.13 -0.27
N VAL A 17 -7.04 2.80 -0.48
CA VAL A 17 -7.55 1.86 0.52
C VAL A 17 -6.68 1.87 1.78
N ALA A 18 -5.35 1.80 1.64
CA ALA A 18 -4.43 1.80 2.77
C ALA A 18 -4.51 3.12 3.55
N VAL A 19 -4.55 4.27 2.87
CA VAL A 19 -4.70 5.59 3.50
C VAL A 19 -5.98 5.64 4.33
N LYS A 20 -7.10 5.17 3.76
CA LYS A 20 -8.39 5.16 4.47
C LYS A 20 -8.38 4.22 5.67
N ALA A 21 -7.79 3.04 5.55
CA ALA A 21 -7.69 2.06 6.63
C ALA A 21 -6.86 2.60 7.82
N HIS A 22 -5.80 3.36 7.54
CA HIS A 22 -4.84 3.83 8.54
C HIS A 22 -4.99 5.32 8.91
N GLN A 23 -6.06 6.00 8.49
CA GLN A 23 -6.23 7.46 8.62
C GLN A 23 -6.14 8.00 10.06
N ASN A 24 -6.46 7.17 11.06
CA ASN A 24 -6.45 7.53 12.48
C ASN A 24 -5.41 6.74 13.28
N GLN A 25 -4.46 6.10 12.61
CA GLN A 25 -3.44 5.27 13.25
C GLN A 25 -2.07 5.96 13.19
N VAL A 26 -1.33 5.86 14.28
CA VAL A 26 0.06 6.31 14.37
C VAL A 26 0.98 5.13 14.67
N ARG A 27 2.25 5.25 14.31
CA ARG A 27 3.29 4.28 14.68
C ARG A 27 3.47 4.29 16.20
N LYS A 28 3.65 3.10 16.80
CA LYS A 28 3.80 2.93 18.25
C LYS A 28 4.81 3.93 18.83
N GLU A 29 4.42 4.62 19.89
CA GLU A 29 5.25 5.58 20.63
C GLU A 29 5.75 6.77 19.79
N THR A 30 5.04 7.12 18.71
CA THR A 30 5.36 8.28 17.87
C THR A 30 4.09 9.00 17.40
N ASP A 31 4.26 10.20 16.84
CA ASP A 31 3.19 10.95 16.15
C ASP A 31 3.20 10.74 14.63
N ILE A 32 3.97 9.76 14.14
CA ILE A 32 4.10 9.52 12.70
C ILE A 32 2.88 8.74 12.21
N PRO A 33 2.16 9.22 11.17
CA PRO A 33 1.03 8.50 10.59
C PRO A 33 1.42 7.08 10.16
N TYR A 34 0.61 6.08 10.54
CA TYR A 34 0.93 4.67 10.29
C TYR A 34 1.07 4.34 8.80
N ILE A 35 0.32 5.04 7.94
CA ILE A 35 0.37 4.90 6.48
C ILE A 35 1.79 5.04 5.89
N THR A 36 2.70 5.71 6.57
CA THR A 36 4.11 5.80 6.17
C THR A 36 4.78 4.42 6.06
N HIS A 37 4.40 3.47 6.91
CA HIS A 37 4.95 2.11 6.92
C HIS A 37 4.52 1.29 5.70
N PRO A 38 3.22 1.07 5.40
CA PRO A 38 2.82 0.32 4.21
C PRO A 38 3.31 0.93 2.90
N LEU A 39 3.39 2.27 2.81
CA LEU A 39 3.96 2.95 1.64
C LEU A 39 5.47 2.70 1.49
N ALA A 40 6.23 2.74 2.58
CA ALA A 40 7.66 2.43 2.55
C ALA A 40 7.91 0.99 2.11
N VAL A 41 7.10 0.02 2.57
CA VAL A 41 7.14 -1.37 2.12
C VAL A 41 6.87 -1.46 0.61
N GLY A 42 5.82 -0.80 0.11
CA GLY A 42 5.52 -0.74 -1.33
C GLY A 42 6.69 -0.20 -2.17
N ILE A 43 7.34 0.87 -1.70
CA ILE A 43 8.53 1.45 -2.36
C ILE A 43 9.71 0.47 -2.39
N ILE A 44 9.95 -0.26 -1.30
CA ILE A 44 11.03 -1.27 -1.23
C ILE A 44 10.77 -2.39 -2.22
N LEU A 45 9.54 -2.91 -2.30
CA LEU A 45 9.15 -3.97 -3.24
C LEU A 45 9.25 -3.51 -4.69
N ALA A 46 8.83 -2.27 -4.98
CA ALA A 46 8.99 -1.68 -6.30
C ALA A 46 10.47 -1.54 -6.69
N ARG A 47 11.33 -1.11 -5.77
CA ARG A 47 12.78 -1.02 -5.97
C ARG A 47 13.45 -2.38 -6.14
N ALA A 48 12.89 -3.42 -5.52
CA ALA A 48 13.34 -4.80 -5.68
C ALA A 48 12.89 -5.44 -7.01
N GLY A 49 12.09 -4.73 -7.83
CA GLY A 49 11.58 -5.25 -9.10
C GLY A 49 10.48 -6.31 -8.92
N CYS A 50 9.78 -6.30 -7.78
CA CYS A 50 8.65 -7.20 -7.56
C CYS A 50 7.49 -6.92 -8.52
N SER A 51 6.61 -7.91 -8.70
CA SER A 51 5.41 -7.73 -9.53
C SER A 51 4.43 -6.72 -8.90
N ASN A 52 3.55 -6.16 -9.72
CA ASN A 52 2.54 -5.22 -9.24
C ASN A 52 1.67 -5.84 -8.13
N GLU A 53 1.33 -7.13 -8.24
CA GLU A 53 0.54 -7.86 -7.24
C GLU A 53 1.26 -7.91 -5.88
N VAL A 54 2.57 -8.12 -5.88
CA VAL A 54 3.38 -8.13 -4.66
C VAL A 54 3.48 -6.73 -4.06
N ILE A 55 3.67 -5.70 -4.89
CA ILE A 55 3.70 -4.31 -4.44
C ILE A 55 2.35 -3.93 -3.81
N ILE A 56 1.24 -4.27 -4.47
CA ILE A 56 -0.12 -4.05 -3.98
C ILE A 56 -0.34 -4.78 -2.66
N ALA A 57 0.06 -6.05 -2.55
CA ALA A 57 -0.04 -6.82 -1.31
C ALA A 57 0.77 -6.17 -0.17
N GLY A 58 1.97 -5.67 -0.47
CA GLY A 58 2.79 -4.94 0.50
C GLY A 58 2.15 -3.63 0.97
N ILE A 59 1.48 -2.89 0.08
CA ILE A 59 0.75 -1.67 0.44
C ILE A 59 -0.47 -1.99 1.33
N LEU A 60 -1.09 -3.16 1.15
CA LEU A 60 -2.33 -3.54 1.85
C LEU A 60 -2.13 -4.43 3.07
N HIS A 61 -0.91 -4.89 3.36
CA HIS A 61 -0.67 -6.02 4.28
C HIS A 61 -1.27 -5.84 5.69
N ASP A 62 -1.24 -4.62 6.23
CA ASP A 62 -1.76 -4.31 7.57
C ASP A 62 -3.20 -3.78 7.57
N THR A 63 -3.85 -3.66 6.41
CA THR A 63 -5.20 -3.04 6.32
C THR A 63 -6.29 -3.86 7.00
N VAL A 64 -6.05 -5.17 7.19
CA VAL A 64 -6.98 -6.10 7.84
C VAL A 64 -6.76 -6.25 9.35
N GLU A 65 -5.62 -5.81 9.88
CA GLU A 65 -5.20 -6.00 11.28
C GLU A 65 -5.88 -4.99 12.23
N GLY A 66 -7.17 -4.69 12.01
CA GLY A 66 -7.86 -3.56 12.61
C GLY A 66 -7.69 -3.39 14.12
N TYR A 67 -7.02 -2.30 14.52
CA TYR A 67 -7.19 -1.68 15.83
C TYR A 67 -7.99 -0.39 15.63
N ALA A 68 -9.32 -0.54 15.67
CA ALA A 68 -10.23 0.56 15.95
C ALA A 68 -10.54 0.51 17.45
N TYR A 69 -10.00 1.46 18.21
CA TYR A 69 -10.43 1.75 19.57
C TYR A 69 -11.22 3.05 19.56
#